data_AF-A0A1V6AUX9-F1
#
_entry.id   AF-A0A1V6AUX9-F1
#
_cell.length_a   1.000
_cell.length_b   1.000
_cell.length_c   1.000
_cell.angle_alpha   90.00
_cell.angle_beta   90.00
_cell.angle_gamma   90.00
#
_symmetry.space_group_name_H-M   'P 1'
#
loop_
_entity.id
_entity.type
_entity.pdbx_description
1 polymer ?
#
loop_
_entity_poly.entity_id
_entity_poly.type
_entity_poly.pdbx_seq_one_letter_code
_entity_poly.pdbx_strand_id
1 'polypeptide(L)'
;MKKLILMATVIMMLGMVSIAQADNINIIGTYEYGHYYNGSVYSHSMTIDFMDLQTGYFSGTGFYNPNQSYTWLIEGVVTESSLTSHLLYTGINAGYWVDWLATIDSEGTILGTYMDSVNRAGTIIATLNSPAVTENPVPEPTTMLLIGLGLMGLAGIRRKLKN
;
A
#
# COMPACT_ATOMS: atom_id res chain seq x y z
N MET A 1 22.46 63.77 1.96
CA MET A 1 21.53 63.02 1.09
C MET A 1 22.12 61.66 0.76
N LYS A 2 21.39 60.61 1.14
CA LYS A 2 21.33 59.28 0.50
C LYS A 2 22.63 58.50 0.33
N LYS A 3 22.84 57.51 1.20
CA LYS A 3 23.32 56.15 0.86
C LYS A 3 23.10 55.25 2.09
N LEU A 4 21.82 54.95 2.31
CA LEU A 4 21.29 54.04 3.31
C LEU A 4 20.45 53.02 2.54
N ILE A 5 21.07 51.91 2.12
CA ILE A 5 20.47 50.68 1.54
C ILE A 5 21.55 49.61 1.81
N LEU A 6 21.65 48.92 2.95
CA LEU A 6 20.78 47.94 3.58
C LEU A 6 20.06 47.00 2.59
N MET A 7 20.20 45.69 2.83
CA MET A 7 19.40 44.59 2.29
C MET A 7 19.70 44.15 0.85
N ALA A 8 20.55 43.15 0.71
CA ALA A 8 20.21 41.90 0.04
C ALA A 8 21.40 40.94 0.16
N THR A 9 21.74 40.58 1.40
CA THR A 9 22.44 39.33 1.63
C THR A 9 21.50 38.26 1.12
N VAL A 10 21.78 37.76 -0.07
CA VAL A 10 21.16 36.62 -0.72
C VAL A 10 21.43 35.44 0.20
N ILE A 11 20.64 35.33 1.26
CA ILE A 11 20.42 34.07 1.97
C ILE A 11 19.68 33.26 0.93
N MET A 12 20.48 32.48 0.22
CA MET A 12 20.09 31.36 -0.60
C MET A 12 19.33 30.40 0.32
N MET A 13 18.07 30.74 0.62
CA MET A 13 17.08 29.81 1.10
C MET A 13 16.88 28.84 -0.05
N LEU A 14 17.77 27.86 -0.14
CA LEU A 14 17.41 26.53 -0.61
C LEU A 14 16.29 26.08 0.32
N GLY A 15 15.08 26.56 0.04
CA GLY A 15 13.87 25.88 0.42
C GLY A 15 14.02 24.51 -0.20
N MET A 16 14.48 23.55 0.59
CA MET A 16 14.12 22.17 0.38
C MET A 16 12.60 22.22 0.33
N VAL A 17 12.05 22.28 -0.88
CA VAL A 17 10.70 21.80 -1.10
C VAL A 17 10.84 20.33 -0.82
N SER A 18 10.70 19.98 0.46
CA SER A 18 10.27 18.67 0.84
C SER A 18 8.95 18.52 0.12
N ILE A 19 8.98 17.91 -1.07
CA ILE A 19 7.78 17.36 -1.66
C ILE A 19 7.31 16.41 -0.57
N ALA A 20 6.27 16.80 0.16
CA ALA A 20 5.63 15.90 1.08
C ALA A 20 5.18 14.73 0.21
N GLN A 21 5.96 13.66 0.24
CA GLN A 21 5.58 12.43 -0.42
C GLN A 21 4.34 11.98 0.32
N ALA A 22 3.19 11.98 -0.36
CA ALA A 22 2.00 11.38 0.21
C ALA A 22 2.38 9.93 0.57
N ASP A 23 2.16 9.54 1.82
CA ASP A 23 2.33 8.15 2.22
C ASP A 23 1.39 7.31 1.36
N ASN A 24 1.95 6.56 0.42
CA ASN A 24 1.15 5.68 -0.43
C ASN A 24 0.59 4.55 0.44
N ILE A 25 -0.70 4.26 0.26
CA ILE A 25 -1.39 3.20 0.99
C ILE A 25 -0.76 1.85 0.63
N ASN A 26 -0.28 1.11 1.62
CA ASN A 26 0.23 -0.25 1.40
C ASN A 26 -0.94 -1.22 1.19
N ILE A 27 -0.99 -1.84 0.01
CA ILE A 27 -2.04 -2.80 -0.40
C ILE A 27 -1.51 -4.23 -0.59
N ILE A 28 -0.35 -4.56 -0.03
CA ILE A 28 0.16 -5.94 -0.08
C ILE A 28 -0.74 -6.85 0.78
N GLY A 29 -1.25 -7.93 0.19
CA GLY A 29 -2.14 -8.88 0.87
C GLY A 29 -2.99 -9.70 -0.09
N THR A 30 -3.84 -10.54 0.50
CA THR A 30 -4.82 -11.34 -0.26
C THR A 30 -6.20 -10.72 -0.15
N TYR A 31 -6.82 -10.53 -1.31
CA TYR A 31 -8.13 -9.94 -1.51
C TYR A 31 -9.09 -10.98 -2.08
N GLU A 32 -10.31 -10.98 -1.55
CA GLU A 32 -11.44 -11.59 -2.24
C GLU A 32 -12.26 -10.49 -2.89
N TYR A 33 -12.68 -10.72 -4.14
CA TYR A 33 -13.44 -9.71 -4.87
C TYR A 33 -14.47 -10.32 -5.81
N GLY A 34 -15.49 -9.53 -6.10
CA GLY A 34 -16.56 -9.87 -7.04
C GLY A 34 -16.56 -8.96 -8.26
N HIS A 35 -16.61 -9.54 -9.46
CA HIS A 35 -17.07 -8.83 -10.64
C HIS A 35 -18.60 -8.93 -10.72
N TYR A 36 -19.27 -7.80 -10.71
CA TYR A 36 -20.73 -7.74 -10.85
C TYR A 36 -21.09 -7.47 -12.30
N TYR A 37 -21.59 -8.49 -13.00
CA TYR A 37 -22.02 -8.38 -14.39
C TYR A 37 -23.39 -9.01 -14.60
N ASN A 38 -24.32 -8.23 -15.17
CA ASN A 38 -25.67 -8.68 -15.53
C ASN A 38 -26.41 -9.42 -14.40
N GLY A 39 -26.28 -8.92 -13.16
CA GLY A 39 -26.90 -9.50 -11.96
C GLY A 39 -26.22 -10.76 -11.41
N SER A 40 -25.12 -11.22 -12.01
CA SER A 40 -24.29 -12.32 -11.50
C SER A 40 -23.02 -11.79 -10.84
N VAL A 41 -22.58 -12.47 -9.78
CA VAL A 41 -21.31 -12.20 -9.09
C VAL A 41 -20.32 -13.28 -9.46
N TYR A 42 -19.18 -12.87 -10.02
CA TYR A 42 -18.06 -13.76 -10.30
C TYR A 42 -17.00 -13.53 -9.23
N SER A 43 -16.86 -14.50 -8.32
CA SER A 43 -15.93 -14.42 -7.18
C SER A 43 -14.52 -14.86 -7.57
N HIS A 44 -13.55 -14.10 -7.14
CA HIS A 44 -12.14 -14.24 -7.47
C HIS A 44 -11.29 -13.99 -6.23
N SER A 45 -10.13 -14.63 -6.20
CA SER A 45 -9.09 -14.40 -5.19
C SER A 45 -7.87 -13.79 -5.88
N MET A 46 -7.27 -12.78 -5.26
CA MET A 46 -6.09 -12.08 -5.77
C MET A 46 -5.12 -11.82 -4.64
N THR A 47 -3.82 -12.02 -4.90
CA THR A 47 -2.74 -11.66 -3.98
C THR A 47 -1.85 -10.62 -4.62
N ILE A 48 -1.71 -9.49 -3.94
CA ILE A 48 -0.69 -8.47 -4.22
C ILE A 48 0.52 -8.81 -3.37
N ASP A 49 1.61 -9.22 -4.01
CA ASP A 49 2.84 -9.69 -3.36
C ASP A 49 4.00 -8.69 -3.46
N PHE A 50 3.84 -7.65 -4.28
CA PHE A 50 4.81 -6.56 -4.42
C PHE A 50 4.12 -5.20 -4.50
N MET A 51 4.68 -4.24 -3.77
CA MET A 51 4.35 -2.83 -3.89
C MET A 51 5.60 -1.97 -3.65
N ASP A 52 5.83 -1.02 -4.54
CA ASP A 52 6.78 0.06 -4.35
C ASP A 52 6.05 1.26 -3.73
N LEU A 53 6.27 1.49 -2.43
CA LEU A 53 5.66 2.62 -1.72
C LEU A 53 6.17 3.98 -2.22
N GLN A 54 7.30 4.04 -2.92
CA GLN A 54 7.80 5.29 -3.46
C GLN A 54 6.99 5.76 -4.68
N THR A 55 6.70 4.83 -5.59
CA THR A 55 6.02 5.11 -6.85
C THR A 55 4.52 4.79 -6.83
N GLY A 56 4.08 4.01 -5.84
CA GLY A 56 2.72 3.48 -5.76
C GLY A 56 2.48 2.27 -6.67
N TYR A 57 3.49 1.85 -7.45
CA TYR A 57 3.37 0.70 -8.33
C TYR A 57 3.18 -0.59 -7.53
N PHE A 58 2.30 -1.47 -8.00
CA PHE A 58 2.09 -2.78 -7.41
C PHE A 58 1.94 -3.87 -8.47
N SER A 59 2.17 -5.12 -8.06
CA SER A 59 1.88 -6.27 -8.89
C SER A 59 1.41 -7.46 -8.05
N GLY A 60 0.76 -8.42 -8.71
CA GLY A 60 0.25 -9.62 -8.07
C GLY A 60 -0.30 -10.66 -9.04
N THR A 61 -0.96 -11.66 -8.48
CA THR A 61 -1.60 -12.75 -9.22
C THR A 61 -2.98 -13.07 -8.66
N GLY A 62 -3.81 -13.79 -9.41
CA GLY A 62 -5.09 -14.27 -8.90
C GLY A 62 -5.71 -15.38 -9.73
N PHE A 63 -6.84 -15.89 -9.25
CA PHE A 63 -7.60 -16.96 -9.89
C PHE A 63 -9.11 -16.90 -9.61
N TYR A 64 -9.90 -17.44 -10.55
CA TYR A 64 -11.35 -17.52 -10.40
C TYR A 64 -11.73 -18.65 -9.44
N ASN A 65 -12.50 -18.34 -8.39
CA ASN A 65 -12.70 -19.27 -7.28
C ASN A 65 -13.38 -20.59 -7.70
N PRO A 66 -14.42 -20.59 -8.55
CA PRO A 66 -15.04 -21.83 -9.03
C PRO A 66 -14.15 -22.67 -9.95
N ASN A 67 -13.15 -22.08 -10.60
CA ASN A 67 -12.19 -22.81 -11.44
C ASN A 67 -10.82 -22.11 -11.49
N GLN A 68 -9.88 -22.64 -10.73
CA GLN A 68 -8.54 -22.07 -10.57
C GLN A 68 -7.65 -22.18 -11.82
N SER A 69 -8.13 -22.81 -12.91
CA SER A 69 -7.42 -22.78 -14.20
C SER A 69 -7.54 -21.42 -14.90
N TYR A 70 -8.51 -20.60 -14.51
CA TYR A 70 -8.58 -19.19 -14.90
C TYR A 70 -7.68 -18.38 -13.97
N THR A 71 -6.45 -18.14 -14.39
CA THR A 71 -5.44 -17.36 -13.65
C THR A 71 -5.10 -16.08 -14.39
N TRP A 72 -4.59 -15.09 -13.65
CA TRP A 72 -4.12 -13.82 -14.22
C TRP A 72 -2.94 -13.23 -13.45
N LEU A 73 -2.29 -12.27 -14.12
CA LEU A 73 -1.41 -11.29 -13.50
C LEU A 73 -2.17 -9.98 -13.32
N ILE A 74 -1.81 -9.20 -12.32
CA ILE A 74 -2.30 -7.83 -12.14
C ILE A 74 -1.12 -6.90 -11.87
N GLU A 75 -1.17 -5.72 -12.48
CA GLU A 75 -0.25 -4.61 -12.22
C GLU A 75 -1.03 -3.30 -12.15
N GLY A 76 -0.51 -2.31 -11.45
CA GLY A 76 -1.21 -1.05 -11.30
C GLY A 76 -0.44 -0.01 -10.51
N VAL A 77 -1.11 1.12 -10.26
CA VAL A 77 -0.56 2.23 -9.48
C VAL A 77 -1.62 2.69 -8.48
N VAL A 78 -1.18 2.86 -7.24
CA VAL A 78 -1.91 3.57 -6.19
C VAL A 78 -1.35 4.99 -6.09
N THR A 79 -2.22 5.99 -6.09
CA THR A 79 -1.84 7.39 -5.82
C THR A 79 -2.80 7.95 -4.80
N GLU A 80 -2.29 8.24 -3.61
CA GLU A 80 -3.13 8.55 -2.44
C GLU A 80 -4.11 7.40 -2.17
N SER A 81 -5.41 7.62 -2.40
CA SER A 81 -6.47 6.61 -2.31
C SER A 81 -6.97 6.11 -3.67
N SER A 82 -6.47 6.65 -4.79
CA SER A 82 -6.88 6.23 -6.14
C SER A 82 -6.07 5.02 -6.59
N LEU A 83 -6.73 4.05 -7.22
CA LEU A 83 -6.12 2.85 -7.79
C LEU A 83 -6.49 2.72 -9.26
N THR A 84 -5.49 2.55 -10.12
CA THR A 84 -5.64 2.08 -11.49
C THR A 84 -4.90 0.77 -11.66
N SER A 85 -5.49 -0.19 -12.37
CA SER A 85 -4.83 -1.47 -12.61
C SER A 85 -5.19 -2.08 -13.96
N HIS A 86 -4.33 -2.99 -14.40
CA HIS A 86 -4.47 -3.84 -15.56
C HIS A 86 -4.33 -5.30 -15.11
N LEU A 87 -5.37 -6.09 -15.32
CA LEU A 87 -5.41 -7.52 -15.06
C LEU A 87 -5.39 -8.26 -16.40
N LEU A 88 -4.44 -9.19 -16.56
CA LEU A 88 -4.27 -9.99 -17.78
C LEU A 88 -4.38 -11.48 -17.46
N TYR A 89 -5.39 -12.13 -18.03
CA TYR A 89 -5.54 -13.58 -17.91
C TYR A 89 -4.37 -14.29 -18.60
N THR A 90 -3.78 -15.25 -17.89
CA THR A 90 -2.65 -16.08 -18.32
C THR A 90 -3.01 -17.57 -18.41
N GLY A 91 -4.06 -17.99 -17.71
CA GLY A 91 -4.59 -19.35 -17.74
C GLY A 91 -5.63 -19.55 -18.85
N ILE A 92 -6.77 -20.15 -18.52
CA ILE A 92 -7.91 -20.20 -19.43
C ILE A 92 -8.32 -18.78 -19.82
N ASN A 93 -8.59 -18.56 -21.11
CA ASN A 93 -8.82 -17.26 -21.73
C ASN A 93 -7.60 -16.32 -21.70
N ALA A 94 -6.39 -16.88 -21.86
CA ALA A 94 -5.17 -16.10 -21.99
C ALA A 94 -5.32 -14.95 -23.01
N GLY A 95 -4.92 -13.74 -22.62
CA GLY A 95 -5.07 -12.52 -23.43
C GLY A 95 -6.35 -11.72 -23.16
N TYR A 96 -7.34 -12.29 -22.45
CA TYR A 96 -8.46 -11.51 -21.92
C TYR A 96 -7.95 -10.58 -20.81
N TRP A 97 -8.40 -9.32 -20.80
CA TRP A 97 -7.96 -8.34 -19.80
C TRP A 97 -9.12 -7.60 -19.15
N VAL A 98 -8.85 -7.07 -17.97
CA VAL A 98 -9.76 -6.24 -17.18
C VAL A 98 -8.98 -5.08 -16.57
N ASP A 99 -9.42 -3.86 -16.83
CA ASP A 99 -8.85 -2.65 -16.23
C ASP A 99 -9.73 -2.17 -15.09
N TRP A 100 -9.14 -1.78 -13.96
CA TRP A 100 -9.86 -1.21 -12.83
C TRP A 100 -9.58 0.29 -12.68
N LEU A 101 -10.62 1.01 -12.29
CA LEU A 101 -10.53 2.38 -11.78
C LEU A 101 -11.28 2.42 -10.44
N ALA A 102 -10.54 2.58 -9.35
CA ALA A 102 -11.07 2.37 -8.00
C ALA A 102 -10.49 3.35 -6.98
N THR A 103 -11.08 3.33 -5.80
CA THR A 103 -10.60 4.01 -4.59
C THR A 103 -10.42 3.02 -3.45
N ILE A 104 -9.42 3.25 -2.60
CA ILE A 104 -9.12 2.47 -1.41
C ILE A 104 -9.61 3.25 -0.18
N ASP A 105 -10.41 2.62 0.67
CA ASP A 105 -10.84 3.23 1.94
C ASP A 105 -9.83 3.00 3.09
N SER A 106 -10.13 3.57 4.26
CA SER A 106 -9.26 3.44 5.44
C SER A 106 -9.17 2.01 6.01
N GLU A 107 -10.06 1.12 5.59
CA GLU A 107 -10.07 -0.29 6.00
C GLU A 107 -9.36 -1.19 4.96
N GLY A 108 -8.86 -0.60 3.86
CA GLY A 108 -8.21 -1.32 2.76
C GLY A 108 -9.19 -1.95 1.77
N THR A 109 -10.47 -1.60 1.82
CA THR A 109 -11.46 -2.04 0.82
C THR A 109 -11.27 -1.24 -0.46
N ILE A 110 -11.21 -1.95 -1.59
CA ILE A 110 -11.11 -1.36 -2.92
C ILE A 110 -12.52 -1.33 -3.52
N LEU A 111 -13.01 -0.14 -3.84
CA LEU A 111 -14.32 0.10 -4.44
C LEU A 111 -14.14 0.83 -5.76
N GLY A 112 -14.75 0.33 -6.84
CA GLY A 112 -14.55 0.97 -8.14
C GLY A 112 -15.37 0.40 -9.27
N THR A 113 -14.95 0.73 -10.48
CA THR A 113 -15.47 0.18 -11.72
C THR A 113 -14.40 -0.62 -12.44
N TYR A 114 -14.85 -1.47 -13.35
CA TYR A 114 -13.97 -2.14 -14.29
C TYR A 114 -14.47 -1.99 -15.72
N MET A 115 -13.55 -2.17 -16.67
CA MET A 115 -13.84 -2.39 -18.08
C MET A 115 -13.01 -3.59 -18.57
N ASP A 116 -13.61 -4.48 -19.36
CA ASP A 116 -12.91 -5.63 -19.91
C ASP A 116 -12.58 -5.52 -21.40
N SER A 117 -11.82 -6.48 -21.91
CA SER A 117 -11.36 -6.53 -23.29
C SER A 117 -12.47 -6.65 -24.35
N VAL A 118 -13.71 -6.88 -23.93
CA VAL A 118 -14.89 -6.92 -24.80
C VAL A 118 -15.84 -5.74 -24.55
N ASN A 119 -15.34 -4.67 -23.92
CA ASN A 119 -16.04 -3.42 -23.61
C ASN A 119 -17.25 -3.60 -22.68
N ARG A 120 -17.25 -4.62 -21.83
CA ARG A 120 -18.24 -4.68 -20.73
C ARG A 120 -17.68 -3.93 -19.55
N ALA A 121 -18.56 -3.21 -18.87
CA ALA A 121 -18.24 -2.50 -17.66
C ALA A 121 -19.14 -2.96 -16.51
N GLY A 122 -18.64 -2.82 -15.30
CA GLY A 122 -19.35 -3.12 -14.08
C GLY A 122 -18.68 -2.50 -12.87
N THR A 123 -19.07 -2.96 -11.69
CA THR A 123 -18.48 -2.53 -10.42
C THR A 123 -17.62 -3.63 -9.82
N ILE A 124 -16.62 -3.22 -9.05
CA ILE A 124 -15.80 -4.10 -8.24
C ILE A 124 -15.88 -3.71 -6.77
N ILE A 125 -15.82 -4.73 -5.93
CA ILE A 125 -15.61 -4.60 -4.49
C ILE A 125 -14.58 -5.67 -4.15
N ALA A 126 -13.39 -5.26 -3.69
CA ALA A 126 -12.37 -6.16 -3.19
C ALA A 126 -12.12 -5.87 -1.70
N THR A 127 -12.20 -6.90 -0.88
CA THR A 127 -12.00 -6.80 0.56
C THR A 127 -10.74 -7.55 0.95
N LEU A 128 -9.90 -6.92 1.76
CA LEU A 128 -8.69 -7.53 2.28
C LEU A 128 -9.07 -8.67 3.24
N ASN A 129 -8.71 -9.90 2.89
CA ASN A 129 -8.99 -11.08 3.71
C ASN A 129 -7.85 -11.40 4.69
N SER A 130 -6.62 -10.98 4.35
CA SER A 130 -5.47 -11.07 5.23
C SER A 130 -4.42 -10.05 4.80
N PRO A 131 -3.99 -9.10 5.66
CA PRO A 131 -2.81 -8.31 5.37
C PRO A 131 -1.62 -9.27 5.25
N ALA A 132 -0.75 -9.06 4.25
CA ALA A 132 0.52 -9.77 4.23
C ALA A 132 1.24 -9.51 5.56
N VAL A 133 1.71 -10.60 6.17
CA VAL A 133 2.26 -10.69 7.54
C VAL A 133 2.84 -9.35 8.00
N THR A 134 2.15 -8.69 8.93
CA THR A 134 2.69 -7.55 9.66
C THR A 134 4.03 -7.99 10.24
N GLU A 135 5.13 -7.36 9.81
CA GLU A 135 6.42 -7.62 10.42
C GLU A 135 6.26 -7.51 11.94
N ASN A 136 6.69 -8.52 12.69
CA ASN A 136 6.69 -8.45 14.15
C ASN A 136 7.34 -7.11 14.52
N PRO A 137 6.68 -6.23 15.30
CA PRO A 137 7.21 -4.91 15.59
C PRO A 137 8.59 -5.09 16.22
N VAL A 138 9.63 -4.80 15.44
CA VAL A 138 11.01 -4.83 15.91
C VAL A 138 11.12 -3.68 16.91
N PRO A 139 11.45 -3.92 18.19
CA PRO A 139 11.55 -2.85 19.16
C PRO A 139 12.53 -1.79 18.65
N GLU A 140 12.05 -0.55 18.56
CA GLU A 140 12.86 0.58 18.10
C GLU A 140 14.15 0.72 18.94
N PRO A 141 15.24 1.29 18.37
CA PRO A 141 16.52 1.43 19.07
C PRO A 141 16.39 2.11 20.45
N THR A 142 15.44 3.04 20.57
CA THR A 142 15.14 3.76 21.81
C THR A 142 14.52 2.85 22.88
N THR A 143 13.66 1.91 22.47
CA THR A 143 13.02 0.93 23.37
C THR A 143 14.05 -0.06 23.90
N MET A 144 14.96 -0.53 23.04
CA MET A 144 16.10 -1.37 23.46
C MET A 144 17.01 -0.63 24.44
N LEU A 145 17.28 0.65 24.20
CA LEU A 145 18.09 1.49 25.09
C LEU A 145 17.42 1.70 26.45
N LEU A 146 16.11 1.99 26.47
CA LEU A 146 15.35 2.22 27.70
C LEU A 146 15.29 0.96 28.57
N ILE A 147 15.09 -0.22 27.96
CA ILE A 147 15.17 -1.51 28.66
C ILE A 147 16.59 -1.75 29.20
N GLY A 148 17.62 -1.49 28.39
CA GLY A 148 19.02 -1.64 28.79
C GLY A 148 19.41 -0.75 29.97
N LEU A 149 19.05 0.54 29.92
CA LEU A 149 19.30 1.50 31.00
C LEU A 149 18.45 1.21 32.24
N GLY A 150 17.20 0.77 32.05
CA GLY A 150 16.30 0.39 33.15
C GLY A 150 16.87 -0.79 33.96
N LEU A 151 17.39 -1.81 33.30
CA LEU A 151 18.03 -2.96 33.96
C LEU A 151 19.33 -2.59 34.67
N MET A 152 20.17 -1.73 34.07
CA MET A 152 21.37 -1.21 34.74
C MET A 152 21.02 -0.37 35.98
N GLY A 153 19.99 0.47 35.89
CA GLY A 153 19.49 1.24 37.03
C GLY A 153 19.01 0.34 38.17
N LEU A 154 18.25 -0.71 37.86
CA LEU A 154 17.74 -1.66 38.86
C LEU A 154 18.87 -2.44 39.54
N ALA A 155 19.88 -2.87 38.77
CA ALA A 155 21.07 -3.52 39.32
C ALA A 155 21.87 -2.59 40.26
N GLY A 156 21.96 -1.30 39.90
CA GLY A 156 22.58 -0.26 40.74
C GLY A 156 21.85 -0.04 42.06
N ILE A 157 20.51 -0.02 42.07
CA ILE A 157 19.69 0.15 43.28
C ILE A 157 19.86 -1.04 44.23
N ARG A 158 19.88 -2.27 43.70
CA ARG A 158 20.07 -3.48 44.52
C ARG A 158 21.39 -3.50 45.29
N ARG A 159 22.45 -2.91 44.74
CA ARG A 159 23.76 -2.80 45.39
C ARG A 159 23.73 -1.88 46.61
N LYS A 160 22.91 -0.82 46.58
CA LYS A 160 22.82 0.17 47.67
C LYS A 160 22.03 -0.33 48.87
N LEU A 161 21.09 -1.27 48.69
CA LEU A 161 20.25 -1.83 49.76
C LEU A 161 20.95 -2.93 50.60
N LYS A 162 22.15 -3.36 50.23
CA LYS A 162 22.91 -4.41 50.93
C LYS A 162 24.00 -3.88 51.87
N ASN A 163 24.18 -2.56 51.94
CA ASN A 163 25.05 -1.85 52.88
C ASN A 163 24.21 -0.95 53.78
#